data_AF-A0A2R6JPE1-F1
#
_entry.id   AF-A0A2R6JPE1-F1
#
_cell.length_a   1.000
_cell.length_b   1.000
_cell.length_c   1.000
_cell.angle_alpha   90.00
_cell.angle_beta   90.00
_cell.angle_gamma   90.00
#
_symmetry.space_group_name_H-M   'P 1'
#
loop_
_entity.id
_entity.type
_entity.pdbx_description
1 polymer ?
#
loop_
_entity_poly.entity_id
_entity_poly.type
_entity_poly.pdbx_seq_one_letter_code
_entity_poly.pdbx_strand_id
1 'polypeptide(L)' 'MVEVPDDAPPARPARGDDYDSVSAHDDGLVIAPNDNDRYRRVCVDPVAGEEGPRLYFCHHTHEGTG' A
#
# COMPACT_ATOMS: atom_id res chain seq x y z
N MET A 1 5.70 0.45 -11.58
CA MET A 1 4.72 0.59 -12.69
C MET A 1 3.36 0.25 -12.11
N VAL A 2 2.33 1.05 -12.42
CA VAL A 2 0.96 0.83 -11.91
C VAL A 2 0.14 0.18 -13.01
N GLU A 3 -0.49 -0.96 -12.70
CA GLU A 3 -1.40 -1.67 -13.62
C GLU A 3 -2.80 -1.73 -13.01
N VAL A 4 -3.83 -1.65 -13.86
CA VAL A 4 -5.21 -1.94 -13.47
C VAL A 4 -5.51 -3.37 -13.93
N PRO A 5 -5.62 -4.34 -13.01
CA PRO A 5 -5.87 -5.73 -13.39
C PRO A 5 -7.31 -5.94 -13.87
N ASP A 6 -7.46 -6.61 -15.02
CA ASP A 6 -8.77 -6.94 -15.63
C ASP A 6 -9.53 -8.00 -14.81
N ASP A 7 -8.81 -8.88 -14.09
CA ASP A 7 -9.37 -9.96 -13.24
C ASP A 7 -9.50 -9.54 -11.76
N ALA A 8 -9.76 -8.26 -11.51
CA ALA A 8 -9.92 -7.79 -10.14
C ALA A 8 -11.19 -8.40 -9.51
N PRO A 9 -11.10 -9.01 -8.30
CA PRO A 9 -12.28 -9.57 -7.65
C PRO A 9 -13.26 -8.43 -7.34
N PRO A 10 -14.58 -8.58 -7.57
CA PRO A 10 -15.54 -7.46 -7.48
C PRO A 10 -15.74 -6.90 -6.06
N ALA A 11 -15.26 -7.60 -5.03
CA ALA A 11 -15.35 -7.16 -3.64
C ALA A 11 -13.97 -7.10 -2.98
N ARG A 12 -13.75 -6.14 -2.07
CA ARG A 12 -12.46 -6.02 -1.39
C ARG A 12 -12.19 -7.22 -0.47
N PRO A 13 -11.05 -7.92 -0.63
CA PRO A 13 -10.79 -9.17 0.09
C PRO A 13 -10.74 -9.03 1.62
N ALA A 14 -10.53 -7.82 2.15
CA ALA A 14 -10.45 -7.58 3.60
C ALA A 14 -11.79 -7.25 4.27
N ARG A 15 -12.82 -6.81 3.53
CA ARG A 15 -14.05 -6.25 4.13
C ARG A 15 -15.34 -6.58 3.38
N GLY A 16 -15.26 -7.04 2.13
CA GLY A 16 -16.41 -7.41 1.30
C GLY A 16 -17.21 -6.25 0.72
N ASP A 17 -16.85 -5.00 1.02
CA ASP A 17 -17.45 -3.80 0.43
C ASP A 17 -17.05 -3.63 -1.04
N ASP A 18 -17.93 -2.97 -1.81
CA ASP A 18 -17.66 -2.47 -3.16
C ASP A 18 -16.48 -1.48 -3.14
N TYR A 19 -15.80 -1.38 -4.27
CA TYR A 19 -14.71 -0.41 -4.47
C TYR A 19 -14.79 0.21 -5.87
N ASP A 20 -14.28 1.43 -5.99
CA ASP A 20 -14.31 2.20 -7.24
C ASP A 20 -13.20 1.79 -8.22
N SER A 21 -12.00 1.48 -7.71
CA SER A 21 -10.85 1.09 -8.54
C SER A 21 -9.87 0.18 -7.78
N VAL A 22 -9.11 -0.61 -8.53
CA VAL A 22 -7.98 -1.40 -8.05
C VAL A 22 -6.69 -0.98 -8.77
N SER A 23 -5.55 -1.13 -8.12
CA SER A 23 -4.24 -1.01 -8.76
C SER A 23 -3.29 -2.09 -8.24
N ALA A 24 -2.52 -2.68 -9.14
CA ALA A 24 -1.46 -3.64 -8.83
C ALA A 24 -0.08 -2.96 -8.96
N HIS A 25 0.82 -3.30 -8.03
CA HIS A 25 2.17 -2.76 -7.96
C HIS A 25 3.14 -3.91 -7.75
N ASP A 26 4.16 -3.98 -8.60
CA ASP A 26 5.26 -4.96 -8.52
C ASP A 26 6.50 -4.39 -7.78
N ASP A 27 6.43 -3.13 -7.36
CA ASP A 27 7.49 -2.40 -6.65
C ASP A 27 6.90 -1.67 -5.44
N GLY A 28 7.76 -1.00 -4.66
CA GLY A 28 7.33 -0.22 -3.51
C GLY A 28 6.37 0.92 -3.89
N LEU A 29 5.45 1.23 -2.97
CA LEU A 29 4.48 2.31 -3.16
C LEU A 29 4.42 3.23 -1.94
N VAL A 30 4.09 4.50 -2.16
CA VAL A 30 3.98 5.50 -1.10
C VAL A 30 2.51 5.85 -0.87
N ILE A 31 2.05 5.71 0.37
CA ILE A 31 0.71 6.07 0.81
C ILE A 31 0.81 7.33 1.67
N ALA A 32 0.00 8.34 1.36
CA ALA A 32 -0.24 9.47 2.26
C ALA A 32 -1.45 9.14 3.15
N PRO A 33 -1.27 8.94 4.47
CA PRO A 33 -2.41 8.80 5.37
C PRO A 33 -3.13 10.16 5.51
N ASN A 34 -4.45 10.15 5.40
CA ASN A 34 -5.27 11.31 5.77
C ASN A 34 -5.40 11.40 7.29
N ASP A 35 -5.49 12.62 7.82
CA ASP A 35 -5.72 12.91 9.24
C ASP A 35 -4.77 12.14 10.19
N ASN A 36 -3.48 12.13 9.87
CA ASN A 36 -2.46 11.56 10.75
C ASN A 36 -1.49 12.65 11.24
N ASP A 37 -1.58 13.01 12.51
CA ASP A 37 -0.76 14.06 13.11
C ASP A 37 0.73 13.69 13.22
N ARG A 38 1.06 12.40 13.20
CA ARG A 38 2.42 11.90 13.46
C ARG A 38 3.19 11.57 12.19
N TYR A 39 2.54 10.91 11.23
CA TYR A 39 3.19 10.40 10.03
C TYR A 39 2.67 11.09 8.77
N ARG A 40 3.59 11.56 7.94
CA ARG A 40 3.31 12.28 6.70
C ARG A 40 3.10 11.34 5.51
N ARG A 41 3.86 10.25 5.48
CA ARG A 41 3.83 9.24 4.41
C ARG A 41 4.25 7.89 4.98
N VAL A 42 3.75 6.84 4.36
CA VAL A 42 4.14 5.46 4.63
C VAL A 42 4.61 4.84 3.32
N CYS A 43 5.86 4.39 3.29
CA CYS A 43 6.36 3.59 2.18
C CYS A 43 6.02 2.13 2.48
N VAL A 44 5.41 1.46 1.51
CA VAL A 44 5.10 0.03 1.57
C VAL A 44 6.03 -0.68 0.60
N ASP A 45 6.85 -1.58 1.12
CA ASP A 45 7.84 -2.32 0.35
C ASP A 45 7.48 -3.81 0.34
N PRO A 46 7.21 -4.42 -0.84
CA PRO A 46 7.00 -5.84 -0.96
C PRO A 46 8.34 -6.57 -0.90
N VAL A 47 8.48 -7.49 0.06
CA VAL A 47 9.69 -8.30 0.20
C VAL A 47 9.38 -9.79 0.06
N ALA A 48 10.20 -10.49 -0.73
CA ALA A 48 10.20 -11.94 -0.78
C ALA A 48 10.97 -12.46 0.45
N GLY A 49 10.24 -12.83 1.50
CA GLY A 49 10.82 -13.47 2.68
C GLY A 49 10.95 -14.99 2.51
N GLU A 50 11.88 -15.59 3.24
CA GLU A 50 12.10 -17.06 3.24
C GLU A 50 10.87 -17.84 3.71
N GLU A 51 10.04 -17.22 4.55
CA GLU A 51 8.79 -17.78 5.09
C GLU A 51 7.55 -17.39 4.26
N GLY A 52 7.73 -16.63 3.18
CA GLY A 52 6.66 -16.14 2.31
C GLY A 52 6.70 -14.63 2.07
N PRO A 53 5.79 -14.11 1.20
CA PRO A 53 5.73 -12.69 0.88
C PRO A 53 5.35 -11.86 2.11
N ARG A 54 6.06 -10.75 2.31
CA ARG A 54 5.78 -9.78 3.38
C ARG A 54 5.66 -8.37 2.81
N LEU A 55 5.02 -7.49 3.59
CA LEU A 55 4.95 -6.06 3.32
C LEU A 55 5.59 -5.32 4.49
N TYR A 56 6.60 -4.50 4.22
CA TYR A 56 7.19 -3.61 5.22
C TYR A 56 6.56 -2.23 5.14
N PHE A 57 6.20 -1.68 6.30
CA PHE A 57 5.60 -0.35 6.44
C PHE A 57 6.61 0.59 7.08
N CYS A 58 7.19 1.48 6.29
CA CYS A 58 8.17 2.45 6.75
C CYS A 58 7.48 3.81 6.95
N HIS A 59 7.31 4.21 8.21
CA HIS A 59 6.61 5.44 8.57
C HIS A 59 7.57 6.63 8.62
N HIS A 60 7.27 7.68 7.85
CA HIS A 60 8.01 8.94 7.89
C HIS A 60 7.21 9.98 8.67
N THR A 61 7.83 10.56 9.70
CA THR A 61 7.22 11.63 10.49
C THR A 61 7.14 12.93 9.69
N HIS A 62 6.26 13.85 10.12
CA HIS A 62 6.18 15.19 9.52
C HIS A 62 7.47 15.99 9.65
N GLU A 63 8.23 15.75 10.73
CA GLU A 63 9.50 16.43 11.03
C GLU A 63 10.70 15.82 10.28
N GLY A 64 10.55 14.61 9.73
CA GLY A 64 11.59 13.91 8.99
C GLY A 64 11.58 14.30 7.51
N THR A 65 12.38 15.30 7.14
CA THR A 65 12.74 15.56 5.74
C THR A 65 14.21 15.23 5.54
N GLY A 66 14.47 14.09 4.91
CA GLY A 66 15.60 13.91 4.02
C GLY A 66 15.11 14.13 2.60
#